data_AF-A0A821ZM97-F1
#
_entry.id   AF-A0A821ZM97-F1
#
_cell.length_a   1.000
_cell.length_b   1.000
_cell.length_c   1.000
_cell.angle_alpha   90.00
_cell.angle_beta   90.00
_cell.angle_gamma   90.00
#
_symmetry.space_group_name_H-M   'P 1'
#
loop_
_entity.id
_entity.type
_entity.pdbx_description
1 polymer ?
#
loop_
_entity_poly.entity_id
_entity_poly.type
_entity_poly.pdbx_seq_one_letter_code
_entity_poly.pdbx_strand_id
1 'polypeptide(L)'
;NENLDLILGLSLDFGIPTLLVSSSLVFSALKLDNNLIFHDRVDAGCQLAAHPYLQKIKSLPLNEKNSYLVISLPRGGTVVGDEVAKQLKITHDLVFSRKIPCPRQPEFAIGAVSELGDVIWNDYAKQEKLIDKPHVQQSKDKQIQEAQRRKKFIVVNVNHWKV
;
A
#
# COMPACT_ATOMS: atom_id res chain seq x y z
N ASN A 1 8.57 6.86 25.73
CA ASN A 1 7.47 5.87 25.83
C ASN A 1 6.12 6.37 25.34
N GLU A 2 5.94 7.63 24.92
CA GLU A 2 4.68 8.09 24.28
C GLU A 2 4.82 8.36 22.77
N ASN A 3 6.04 8.40 22.24
CA ASN A 3 6.30 8.63 20.81
C ASN A 3 6.20 7.38 19.92
N LEU A 4 6.08 6.18 20.50
CA LEU A 4 5.96 4.93 19.73
C LEU A 4 4.50 4.63 19.33
N ASP A 5 3.54 5.08 20.13
CA ASP A 5 2.11 4.87 19.88
C ASP A 5 1.60 5.70 18.70
N LEU A 6 2.26 6.83 18.39
CA LEU A 6 1.98 7.62 17.19
C LEU A 6 2.54 6.99 15.90
N ILE A 7 3.49 6.05 16.02
CA ILE A 7 4.19 5.41 14.90
C ILE A 7 3.43 4.16 14.43
N LEU A 8 2.61 3.57 15.30
CA LEU A 8 1.76 2.43 15.01
C LEU A 8 0.32 2.90 14.94
N GLY A 9 -0.07 3.45 13.80
CA GLY A 9 -1.47 3.69 13.47
C GLY A 9 -2.22 2.36 13.46
N LEU A 10 -2.71 1.95 14.64
CA LEU A 10 -3.65 0.85 14.82
C LEU A 10 -4.96 1.24 14.13
N SER A 11 -5.12 0.86 12.85
CA SER A 11 -6.45 0.70 12.27
C SER A 11 -6.98 -0.65 12.74
N LEU A 12 -7.59 -0.65 13.93
CA LEU A 12 -8.42 -1.74 14.45
C LEU A 12 -9.69 -1.84 13.58
N ASP A 13 -9.63 -2.54 12.44
CA ASP A 13 -10.85 -2.97 11.73
C ASP A 13 -10.71 -4.30 10.97
N PHE A 14 -9.53 -4.94 10.92
CA PHE A 14 -9.34 -6.19 10.15
C PHE A 14 -8.58 -7.32 10.87
N GLY A 15 -8.34 -7.24 12.18
CA GLY A 15 -7.75 -8.37 12.94
C GLY A 15 -6.32 -8.78 12.54
N ILE A 16 -5.62 -7.98 11.72
CA ILE A 16 -4.24 -8.18 11.28
C ILE A 16 -3.44 -6.92 11.66
N PRO A 17 -2.25 -7.00 12.28
CA PRO A 17 -1.39 -5.85 12.42
C PRO A 17 -0.77 -5.52 11.06
N THR A 18 -1.49 -4.72 10.29
CA THR A 18 -0.96 -4.14 9.06
C THR A 18 0.04 -3.06 9.46
N LEU A 19 1.33 -3.25 9.16
CA LEU A 19 2.33 -2.18 9.25
C LEU A 19 2.02 -1.19 8.12
N LEU A 20 1.13 -0.22 8.38
CA LEU A 20 0.83 0.85 7.45
C LEU A 20 2.03 1.81 7.50
N VAL A 21 3.02 1.53 6.66
CA VAL A 21 4.18 2.40 6.55
C VAL A 21 3.71 3.69 5.91
N SER A 22 3.34 4.66 6.76
CA SER A 22 2.94 5.98 6.33
C SER A 22 4.00 6.54 5.40
N SER A 23 3.56 6.97 4.22
CA SER A 23 4.41 7.54 3.17
C SER A 23 5.37 8.59 3.74
N SER A 24 4.97 9.34 4.78
CA SER A 24 5.78 10.37 5.40
C SER A 24 7.06 9.85 6.08
N LEU A 25 7.04 8.66 6.69
CA LEU A 25 8.19 8.10 7.43
C LEU A 25 9.19 7.38 6.51
N VAL A 26 8.71 6.63 5.52
CA VAL A 26 9.59 6.09 4.45
C VAL A 26 10.21 7.24 3.67
N PHE A 27 9.42 8.26 3.32
CA PHE A 27 9.94 9.40 2.59
C PHE A 27 10.90 10.25 3.43
N SER A 28 10.72 10.33 4.76
CA SER A 28 11.65 11.02 5.66
C SER A 28 12.93 10.22 5.93
N ALA A 29 12.85 8.89 6.06
CA ALA A 29 14.02 8.03 6.23
C ALA A 29 14.87 7.98 4.94
N LEU A 30 14.23 7.97 3.77
CA LEU A 30 14.91 8.06 2.47
C LEU A 30 15.46 9.45 2.17
N LYS A 31 14.97 10.51 2.84
CA LYS A 31 15.39 11.91 2.59
C LYS A 31 16.71 12.32 3.22
N LEU A 32 17.35 11.46 4.02
CA LEU A 32 18.58 11.84 4.72
C LEU A 32 19.86 11.56 3.93
N ASP A 33 19.80 10.75 2.86
CA ASP A 33 20.94 10.54 1.96
C ASP A 33 20.63 11.14 0.59
N ASN A 34 21.05 12.40 0.38
CA ASN A 34 20.99 13.13 -0.89
C ASN A 34 21.84 12.49 -2.02
N ASN A 35 22.24 11.23 -1.89
CA ASN A 35 23.09 10.51 -2.84
C ASN A 35 22.59 9.08 -3.15
N LEU A 36 21.32 8.78 -2.89
CA LEU A 36 20.70 7.50 -3.24
C LEU A 36 20.42 7.44 -4.74
N ILE A 37 21.42 7.00 -5.50
CA ILE A 37 21.26 6.61 -6.90
C ILE A 37 20.98 5.12 -6.92
N PHE A 38 19.77 4.75 -7.35
CA PHE A 38 19.43 3.36 -7.63
C PHE A 38 19.75 3.03 -9.09
N HIS A 39 20.46 1.94 -9.34
CA HIS A 39 20.74 1.47 -10.69
C HIS A 39 19.46 0.99 -11.38
N ASP A 40 18.64 0.21 -10.66
CA ASP A 40 17.37 -0.32 -11.11
C ASP A 40 16.44 -0.62 -9.92
N ARG A 41 15.29 -1.24 -10.18
CA ARG A 41 14.29 -1.57 -9.15
C ARG A 41 14.76 -2.68 -8.20
N VAL A 42 15.62 -3.58 -8.65
CA VAL A 42 16.18 -4.64 -7.82
C VAL A 42 17.15 -4.03 -6.83
N ASP A 43 18.05 -3.17 -7.31
CA ASP A 43 18.97 -2.41 -6.45
C ASP A 43 18.22 -1.54 -5.42
N ALA A 44 17.18 -0.83 -5.85
CA ALA A 44 16.32 -0.07 -4.94
C ALA A 44 15.68 -0.96 -3.85
N GLY A 45 15.22 -2.17 -4.21
CA GLY A 45 14.68 -3.14 -3.28
C GLY A 45 15.73 -3.67 -2.30
N CYS A 46 16.94 -3.95 -2.78
CA CYS A 46 18.07 -4.37 -1.95
C CYS A 46 18.44 -3.30 -0.92
N GLN A 47 18.59 -2.05 -1.36
CA GLN A 47 18.95 -0.94 -0.48
C GLN A 47 17.84 -0.66 0.53
N LEU A 48 16.57 -0.71 0.10
CA LEU A 48 15.44 -0.56 1.00
C LEU A 48 15.41 -1.66 2.06
N ALA A 49 15.58 -2.92 1.67
CA ALA A 49 15.63 -4.05 2.59
C ALA A 49 16.77 -3.90 3.60
N ALA A 50 17.95 -3.46 3.15
CA ALA A 50 19.13 -3.23 4.00
C ALA A 50 18.94 -2.07 5.01
N HIS A 51 17.93 -1.23 4.83
CA HIS A 51 17.68 -0.10 5.71
C HIS A 51 17.52 -0.56 7.18
N PRO A 52 18.23 0.05 8.15
CA PRO A 52 18.22 -0.40 9.55
C PRO A 52 16.84 -0.53 10.18
N TYR A 53 15.89 0.35 9.80
CA TYR A 53 14.50 0.23 10.24
C TYR A 53 13.81 -1.05 9.79
N LEU A 54 14.05 -1.51 8.55
CA LEU A 54 13.46 -2.76 8.06
C LEU A 54 14.20 -3.98 8.60
N GLN A 55 15.52 -3.89 8.83
CA GLN A 55 16.26 -5.00 9.46
C GLN A 55 15.79 -5.29 10.89
N LYS A 56 15.26 -4.30 11.62
CA LYS A 56 14.64 -4.53 12.94
C LYS A 56 13.49 -5.53 12.88
N ILE A 57 12.78 -5.63 11.75
CA ILE A 57 11.69 -6.59 11.56
C ILE A 57 12.16 -8.04 11.80
N LYS A 58 13.39 -8.39 11.40
CA LYS A 58 13.97 -9.73 11.61
C LYS A 58 14.16 -10.10 13.07
N SER A 59 14.29 -9.10 13.94
CA SER A 59 14.54 -9.29 15.39
C SER A 59 13.26 -9.34 16.21
N LEU A 60 12.11 -9.04 15.60
CA LEU A 60 10.82 -9.03 16.29
C LEU A 60 10.22 -10.44 16.30
N PRO A 61 9.63 -10.88 17.42
CA PRO A 61 9.04 -12.21 17.51
C PRO A 61 7.84 -12.32 16.57
N LEU A 62 7.96 -13.19 15.57
CA LEU A 62 6.86 -13.58 14.70
C LEU A 62 5.96 -14.56 15.47
N ASN A 63 4.70 -14.20 15.64
CA ASN A 63 3.66 -15.13 16.07
C ASN A 63 2.43 -14.97 15.16
N GLU A 64 1.43 -15.85 15.34
CA GLU A 64 0.18 -15.81 14.54
C GLU A 64 -0.48 -14.44 14.54
N LYS A 65 -0.27 -13.63 15.58
CA LYS A 65 -0.82 -12.28 15.71
C LYS A 65 0.09 -11.17 15.19
N ASN A 66 1.38 -11.40 14.94
CA ASN A 66 2.38 -10.39 14.56
C ASN A 66 3.22 -10.85 13.36
N SER A 67 2.56 -11.14 12.24
CA SER A 67 3.24 -11.45 10.98
C SER A 67 3.36 -10.19 10.11
N TYR A 68 4.53 -9.96 9.54
CA TYR A 68 4.77 -8.85 8.61
C TYR A 68 4.47 -9.26 7.17
N LEU A 69 3.93 -8.33 6.40
CA LEU A 69 3.60 -8.50 4.99
C LEU A 69 4.14 -7.31 4.19
N VAL A 70 4.81 -7.59 3.07
CA VAL A 70 5.10 -6.57 2.06
C VAL A 70 3.89 -6.46 1.15
N ILE A 71 3.37 -5.25 0.96
CA ILE A 71 2.31 -4.97 -0.01
C ILE A 71 2.86 -4.01 -1.05
N SER A 72 2.82 -4.41 -2.32
CA SER A 72 3.25 -3.55 -3.42
C SER A 72 2.09 -3.09 -4.29
N LEU A 73 2.20 -1.85 -4.79
CA LEU A 73 1.37 -1.33 -5.86
C LEU A 73 2.00 -1.68 -7.21
N PRO A 74 1.31 -2.44 -8.07
CA PRO A 74 1.82 -2.77 -9.40
C PRO A 74 1.99 -1.54 -10.31
N ARG A 75 2.93 -1.54 -11.27
CA ARG A 75 3.84 -2.65 -11.65
C ARG A 75 5.25 -2.52 -11.08
N GLY A 76 5.79 -1.30 -11.04
CA GLY A 76 7.17 -1.07 -10.63
C GLY A 76 7.44 -1.45 -9.17
N GLY A 77 6.47 -1.20 -8.28
CA GLY A 77 6.60 -1.55 -6.86
C GLY A 77 6.75 -3.05 -6.62
N THR A 78 6.19 -3.89 -7.50
CA THR A 78 6.27 -5.36 -7.39
C THR A 78 7.72 -5.85 -7.33
N VAL A 79 8.59 -5.37 -8.23
CA VAL A 79 10.00 -5.81 -8.28
C VAL A 79 10.76 -5.39 -7.02
N VAL A 80 10.48 -4.20 -6.51
CA VAL A 80 11.09 -3.68 -5.28
C VAL A 80 10.61 -4.50 -4.07
N GLY A 81 9.29 -4.73 -3.98
CA GLY A 81 8.68 -5.48 -2.89
C GLY A 81 9.08 -6.96 -2.86
N ASP A 82 9.24 -7.60 -4.03
CA ASP A 82 9.76 -8.97 -4.13
C ASP A 82 11.15 -9.07 -3.50
N GLU A 83 12.04 -8.12 -3.80
CA GLU A 83 13.40 -8.13 -3.26
C GLU A 83 13.40 -7.86 -1.75
N VAL A 84 12.57 -6.92 -1.28
CA VAL A 84 12.41 -6.66 0.17
C VAL A 84 11.90 -7.90 0.90
N ALA A 85 10.84 -8.52 0.40
CA ALA A 85 10.23 -9.70 0.99
C ALA A 85 11.21 -10.88 1.06
N LYS A 86 11.95 -11.12 -0.03
CA LYS A 86 12.99 -12.15 -0.11
C LYS A 86 14.09 -11.94 0.93
N GLN A 87 14.60 -10.71 1.08
CA GLN A 87 15.68 -10.41 2.02
C GLN A 87 15.26 -10.42 3.49
N LEU A 88 14.01 -10.02 3.76
CA LEU A 88 13.43 -10.04 5.10
C LEU A 88 12.80 -11.38 5.47
N LYS A 89 12.67 -12.30 4.49
CA LYS A 89 11.99 -13.61 4.62
C LYS A 89 10.54 -13.48 5.10
N ILE A 90 9.82 -12.53 4.51
CA ILE A 90 8.41 -12.26 4.80
C ILE A 90 7.58 -12.42 3.51
N THR A 91 6.28 -12.57 3.65
CA THR A 91 5.38 -12.71 2.50
C THR A 91 5.31 -11.39 1.71
N HIS A 92 5.07 -11.50 0.40
CA HIS A 92 4.79 -10.40 -0.50
C HIS A 92 3.44 -10.59 -1.15
N ASP A 93 2.62 -9.55 -1.15
CA ASP A 93 1.35 -9.50 -1.86
C ASP A 93 1.17 -8.18 -2.63
N LEU A 94 0.20 -8.16 -3.52
CA LEU A 94 -0.10 -7.04 -4.40
C LEU A 94 -1.49 -6.51 -4.12
N VAL A 95 -1.61 -5.19 -4.04
CA VAL A 95 -2.91 -4.50 -3.95
C VAL A 95 -3.14 -3.66 -5.20
N PHE A 96 -4.36 -3.72 -5.72
CA PHE A 96 -4.74 -3.06 -6.96
C PHE A 96 -5.75 -1.96 -6.68
N SER A 97 -5.25 -0.76 -6.37
CA SER A 97 -6.11 0.40 -6.12
C SER A 97 -6.21 1.34 -7.32
N ARG A 98 -7.29 2.12 -7.36
CA ARG A 98 -7.54 3.19 -8.34
C ARG A 98 -8.09 4.43 -7.64
N LYS A 99 -7.58 5.62 -8.00
CA LYS A 99 -8.20 6.87 -7.57
C LYS A 99 -9.56 7.03 -8.26
N ILE A 100 -10.54 7.53 -7.52
CA ILE A 100 -11.82 8.01 -8.05
C ILE A 100 -11.63 9.51 -8.34
N PRO A 101 -11.55 9.90 -9.62
CA PRO A 101 -11.29 11.30 -9.99
C PRO A 101 -12.51 12.18 -9.75
N CYS A 102 -12.26 13.46 -9.49
CA CYS A 102 -13.29 14.49 -9.50
C CYS A 102 -13.77 14.73 -10.94
N PRO A 103 -15.09 14.84 -11.18
CA PRO A 103 -15.65 14.97 -12.53
C PRO A 103 -15.15 16.19 -13.31
N ARG A 104 -14.95 17.32 -12.62
CA ARG A 104 -14.52 18.58 -13.24
C ARG A 104 -13.01 18.80 -13.16
N GLN A 105 -12.31 17.97 -12.41
CA GLN A 105 -10.86 18.07 -12.22
C GLN A 105 -10.28 16.65 -12.05
N PRO A 106 -10.04 15.92 -13.15
CA PRO A 106 -9.65 14.51 -13.09
C PRO A 106 -8.36 14.22 -12.31
N GLU A 107 -7.50 15.22 -12.15
CA GLU A 107 -6.31 15.11 -11.33
C GLU A 107 -6.58 15.10 -9.83
N PHE A 108 -7.68 15.72 -9.39
CA PHE A 108 -8.10 15.74 -7.99
C PHE A 108 -8.85 14.45 -7.63
N ALA A 109 -8.37 13.71 -6.62
CA ALA A 109 -8.99 12.48 -6.17
C ALA A 109 -10.03 12.76 -5.07
N ILE A 110 -11.29 12.37 -5.32
CA ILE A 110 -12.39 12.45 -4.34
C ILE A 110 -12.52 11.16 -3.52
N GLY A 111 -11.84 10.09 -3.95
CA GLY A 111 -11.73 8.84 -3.22
C GLY A 111 -10.74 7.89 -3.88
N ALA A 112 -10.66 6.68 -3.36
CA ALA A 112 -9.91 5.57 -3.92
C ALA A 112 -10.70 4.28 -3.74
N VAL A 113 -10.52 3.34 -4.66
CA VAL A 113 -11.19 2.04 -4.64
C VAL A 113 -10.19 0.90 -4.79
N SER A 114 -10.44 -0.22 -4.10
CA SER A 114 -9.69 -1.47 -4.25
C SER A 114 -10.29 -2.36 -5.34
N GLU A 115 -9.55 -3.38 -5.74
CA GLU A 115 -10.02 -4.47 -6.59
C GLU A 115 -11.17 -5.29 -5.98
N LEU A 116 -11.32 -5.25 -4.66
CA LEU A 116 -12.41 -5.91 -3.94
C LEU A 116 -13.68 -5.04 -3.93
N GLY A 117 -13.58 -3.79 -4.35
CA GLY A 117 -14.68 -2.83 -4.38
C GLY A 117 -14.78 -1.95 -3.15
N ASP A 118 -13.86 -2.07 -2.19
CA ASP A 118 -13.81 -1.21 -1.00
C ASP A 118 -13.47 0.21 -1.41
N VAL A 119 -14.20 1.18 -0.88
CA VAL A 119 -14.02 2.60 -1.23
C VAL A 119 -13.67 3.42 -0.01
N ILE A 120 -12.59 4.18 -0.13
CA ILE A 120 -12.22 5.21 0.81
C ILE A 120 -12.51 6.56 0.17
N TRP A 121 -13.34 7.36 0.82
CA TRP A 121 -13.70 8.70 0.36
C TRP A 121 -12.86 9.76 1.05
N ASN A 122 -12.44 10.77 0.28
CA ASN A 122 -11.86 11.98 0.84
C ASN A 122 -12.94 12.73 1.65
N ASP A 123 -12.59 13.24 2.83
CA ASP A 123 -13.53 13.95 3.70
C ASP A 123 -14.13 15.19 3.02
N TYR A 124 -13.37 15.87 2.17
CA TYR A 124 -13.90 16.96 1.32
C TYR A 124 -15.07 16.48 0.45
N ALA A 125 -14.97 15.28 -0.14
CA ALA A 125 -16.02 14.74 -0.99
C ALA A 125 -17.29 14.39 -0.20
N LYS A 126 -17.15 13.98 1.07
CA LYS A 126 -18.27 13.75 2.00
C LYS A 126 -18.96 15.07 2.34
N GLN A 127 -18.19 16.08 2.74
CA GLN A 127 -18.69 17.41 3.13
C GLN A 127 -19.46 18.08 1.99
N GLU A 128 -18.92 18.02 0.77
CA GLU A 128 -19.52 18.62 -0.43
C GLU A 128 -20.61 17.75 -1.09
N LYS A 129 -21.01 16.64 -0.44
CA LYS A 129 -22.02 15.69 -0.93
C LYS A 129 -21.78 15.27 -2.39
N LEU A 130 -20.52 15.06 -2.74
CA LEU A 130 -20.14 14.64 -4.10
C LEU A 130 -20.44 13.17 -4.33
N ILE A 131 -20.41 12.35 -3.27
CA ILE A 131 -20.50 10.89 -3.31
C ILE A 131 -21.83 10.42 -3.90
N ASP A 132 -22.93 11.13 -3.61
CA ASP A 132 -24.28 10.73 -4.05
C ASP A 132 -24.58 11.10 -5.50
N LYS A 133 -23.66 11.82 -6.17
CA LYS A 133 -23.89 12.26 -7.54
C LYS A 133 -23.78 11.08 -8.51
N PRO A 134 -24.73 10.91 -9.46
CA PRO A 134 -24.74 9.76 -10.38
C PRO A 134 -23.43 9.56 -11.16
N HIS A 135 -22.77 10.66 -11.55
CA HIS A 135 -21.49 10.59 -12.25
C HIS A 135 -20.34 10.08 -11.38
N VAL A 136 -20.38 10.29 -10.05
CA VAL A 136 -19.37 9.78 -9.12
C VAL A 136 -19.56 8.27 -8.96
N GLN A 137 -20.80 7.80 -8.86
CA GLN A 137 -21.10 6.37 -8.80
C GLN A 137 -20.66 5.66 -10.10
N GLN A 138 -20.95 6.24 -11.27
CA GLN A 138 -20.45 5.70 -12.55
C GLN A 138 -18.91 5.69 -12.63
N SER A 139 -18.26 6.74 -12.12
CA SER A 139 -16.80 6.82 -12.07
C SER A 139 -16.22 5.74 -11.16
N LYS A 140 -16.80 5.56 -9.98
CA LYS A 140 -16.45 4.51 -9.01
C LYS A 140 -16.52 3.13 -9.66
N ASP A 141 -17.65 2.79 -10.29
CA ASP A 141 -17.85 1.48 -10.92
C ASP A 141 -16.84 1.21 -12.04
N LYS A 142 -16.53 2.24 -12.85
CA LYS A 142 -15.47 2.15 -13.87
C LYS A 142 -14.09 1.88 -13.25
N GLN A 143 -13.77 2.53 -12.13
CA GLN A 143 -12.49 2.32 -11.45
C GLN A 143 -12.40 0.93 -10.79
N ILE A 144 -13.50 0.40 -10.25
CA ILE A 144 -13.57 -0.99 -9.75
C ILE A 144 -13.26 -1.97 -10.88
N GLN A 145 -13.93 -1.81 -12.03
CA GLN A 145 -13.70 -2.68 -13.19
C GLN A 145 -12.25 -2.61 -13.66
N GLU A 146 -11.65 -1.41 -13.69
CA GLU A 146 -10.24 -1.26 -14.07
C GLU A 146 -9.28 -1.87 -13.04
N ALA A 147 -9.55 -1.74 -11.73
CA ALA A 147 -8.77 -2.38 -10.68
C ALA A 147 -8.78 -3.92 -10.82
N GLN A 148 -9.98 -4.49 -10.98
CA GLN A 148 -10.18 -5.92 -11.21
C GLN A 148 -9.54 -6.38 -12.52
N ARG A 149 -9.62 -5.56 -13.58
CA ARG A 149 -8.97 -5.86 -14.86
C ARG A 149 -7.46 -5.95 -14.69
N ARG A 150 -6.83 -5.04 -13.94
CA ARG A 150 -5.37 -5.05 -13.70
C ARG A 150 -4.93 -6.27 -12.88
N LYS A 151 -5.75 -6.72 -11.94
CA LYS A 151 -5.50 -7.97 -11.19
C LYS A 151 -5.38 -9.18 -12.10
N LYS A 152 -6.24 -9.29 -13.14
CA LYS A 152 -6.25 -10.43 -14.08
C LYS A 152 -4.92 -10.62 -14.83
N PHE A 153 -4.15 -9.57 -15.03
CA PHE A 153 -2.89 -9.63 -15.80
C PHE A 153 -1.67 -10.00 -14.94
N ILE A 154 -1.87 -10.28 -13.65
CA ILE A 154 -0.79 -10.63 -12.74
C ILE A 154 -1.08 -11.99 -12.12
N VAL A 155 -0.28 -12.98 -12.51
CA VAL A 155 -0.21 -14.30 -11.88
C VAL A 155 0.98 -14.25 -10.93
N VAL A 156 0.76 -13.76 -9.70
CA VAL A 156 1.68 -14.03 -8.59
C VAL A 156 1.05 -15.16 -7.79
N ASN A 157 1.88 -16.12 -7.38
CA ASN A 157 1.44 -17.35 -6.74
C ASN A 157 0.95 -17.04 -5.31
N VAL A 158 -0.30 -16.63 -5.16
CA VAL A 158 -0.94 -16.35 -3.87
C VAL A 158 -1.42 -17.66 -3.25
N ASN A 159 -0.48 -18.51 -2.85
CA ASN A 159 -0.78 -19.58 -1.91
C ASN A 159 -0.48 -19.06 -0.52
N HIS A 160 -1.45 -19.19 0.40
CA HIS A 160 -1.39 -19.00 1.87
C HIS A 160 -2.17 -17.81 2.46
N TRP A 161 -3.45 -17.68 2.10
CA TRP A 161 -4.44 -17.18 3.07
C TRP A 161 -5.58 -18.19 3.19
N LYS A 162 -5.48 -19.09 4.17
CA LYS A 162 -6.66 -19.71 4.78
C LYS A 162 -6.92 -18.91 6.05
N VAL A 163 -8.06 -18.22 6.03
CA VAL A 163 -8.69 -17.58 7.20
C VAL A 163 -9.06 -18.65 8.23
#